data_AF-A0AAW5UCS0-F1
#
_entry.id   AF-A0AAW5UCS0-F1
#
_cell.length_a   1.000
_cell.length_b   1.000
_cell.length_c   1.000
_cell.angle_alpha   90.00
_cell.angle_beta   90.00
_cell.angle_gamma   90.00
#
_symmetry.space_group_name_H-M   'P 1'
#
loop_
_entity.id
_entity.type
_entity.pdbx_description
1 polymer ?
#
loop_
_entity_poly.entity_id
_entity_poly.type
_entity_poly.pdbx_seq_one_letter_code
_entity_poly.pdbx_strand_id
1 'polypeptide(L)'
;MKSIKNILGTASMMALALSATSCTDGNDWDVDGSLSRLFGLNGDKITVETTETSATVTFSAFTSKAVPSPEYYVFEVSKDSLYEGVENANIIKFGEDKSLTSSPVVLSGLDGDSKYYMRVKAMSSTSNESKWVYYKDGSSFKTKAEQIFNNVEATDLFEDHVNLSWTPGADVTHITYANTNDAENIQTINLTDEEKAAGKYTLGGLNPTSTYTITIYKNDVKRGQLQVTTPAAMPAANFKYSLASDVTVISQDLIDEIAEKAKAAAGNETNYSATIGIPAGATVSLYGTNDSDGGKTNVTIPDGMSVTFFGLAGGETPTITLDKNFDVAGSHAFIKFQNVKLEENGAGYFINQSKACTVGEFTLEDCEVSNIKTSFFRFQGSDAKSVGKLTLKNSIFTNLCAGYGFIHIDAKNGAGHLDNVEIDGCTFNSICVTGKVFIYSNKKDMQDITIKNSTFYNCNGNGQYFVDFGKDAKFGPNTFTIESCIFGKSADEKTDKNIRSKTPATVANSFRTTDFFKVIKGVIDTEFSSEQLFTDPANGDFTIKAGTLKEKAGDPRWYVVED
;
A
#
# COMPACT_ATOMS: atom_id res chain seq x y z
N MET A 1 9.91 -86.05 41.16
CA MET A 1 10.67 -85.95 39.90
C MET A 1 11.95 -85.16 40.13
N LYS A 2 13.08 -85.89 40.11
CA LYS A 2 14.38 -85.51 39.53
C LYS A 2 14.89 -84.06 39.76
N SER A 3 15.81 -83.84 40.71
CA SER A 3 17.28 -84.05 40.63
C SER A 3 18.02 -82.87 39.99
N ILE A 4 18.72 -82.02 40.77
CA ILE A 4 20.13 -82.16 41.23
C ILE A 4 21.15 -81.86 40.11
N LYS A 5 22.04 -80.87 40.38
CA LYS A 5 23.53 -80.78 40.17
C LYS A 5 23.93 -79.32 39.87
N ASN A 6 24.88 -78.63 40.52
CA ASN A 6 26.06 -78.96 41.34
C ASN A 6 26.38 -77.74 42.28
N ILE A 7 26.72 -77.85 43.59
CA ILE A 7 27.97 -78.38 44.25
C ILE A 7 29.16 -77.45 43.89
N LEU A 8 29.92 -76.72 44.73
CA LEU A 8 30.38 -76.69 46.15
C LEU A 8 30.75 -75.21 46.46
N GLY A 9 30.94 -74.72 47.68
CA GLY A 9 31.11 -75.38 48.95
C GLY A 9 31.13 -74.35 50.07
N THR A 10 30.47 -74.75 51.15
CA THR A 10 30.57 -74.23 52.51
C THR A 10 32.01 -74.00 52.96
N ALA A 11 32.29 -72.80 53.45
CA ALA A 11 33.21 -72.62 54.56
C ALA A 11 32.67 -71.53 55.51
N SER A 12 32.66 -71.89 56.80
CA SER A 12 32.71 -71.00 57.98
C SER A 12 31.43 -70.25 58.38
N MET A 13 30.67 -70.90 59.28
CA MET A 13 30.14 -70.22 60.48
C MET A 13 31.32 -69.64 61.29
N MET A 14 31.28 -68.36 61.65
CA MET A 14 31.41 -67.90 63.04
C MET A 14 31.33 -66.37 63.13
N ALA A 15 30.43 -65.92 63.99
CA ALA A 15 30.46 -64.71 64.81
C ALA A 15 31.05 -63.42 64.22
N LEU A 16 30.22 -62.39 64.08
CA LEU A 16 30.39 -61.13 64.82
C LEU A 16 29.24 -60.17 64.48
N ALA A 17 28.41 -59.88 65.48
CA ALA A 17 27.70 -58.62 65.50
C ALA A 17 28.76 -57.51 65.59
N LEU A 18 29.04 -56.87 64.46
CA LEU A 18 29.77 -55.62 64.41
C LEU A 18 28.96 -54.67 63.54
N SER A 19 28.57 -53.57 64.20
CA SER A 19 28.17 -52.29 63.63
C SER A 19 28.55 -52.11 62.17
N ALA A 20 27.56 -52.09 61.29
CA ALA A 20 27.70 -51.44 60.00
C ALA A 20 27.76 -49.93 60.24
N THR A 21 28.96 -49.42 60.52
CA THR A 21 29.28 -48.04 60.22
C THR A 21 29.13 -47.91 58.71
N SER A 22 28.08 -47.19 58.29
CA SER A 22 27.97 -46.70 56.93
C SER A 22 29.27 -46.00 56.55
N CYS A 23 29.71 -46.17 55.31
CA CYS A 23 30.69 -45.28 54.69
C CYS A 23 30.38 -43.85 55.12
N THR A 24 31.35 -43.16 55.71
CA THR A 24 31.25 -41.72 55.93
C THR A 24 31.03 -41.07 54.57
N ASP A 25 29.81 -40.59 54.34
CA ASP A 25 29.51 -39.57 53.33
C ASP A 25 30.24 -38.29 53.77
N GLY A 26 31.51 -38.22 53.44
CA GLY A 26 32.38 -37.14 53.86
C GLY A 26 33.59 -37.16 52.96
N ASN A 27 33.52 -36.40 51.88
CA ASN A 27 34.71 -35.86 51.25
C ASN A 27 35.36 -34.91 52.27
N ASP A 28 36.06 -35.48 53.26
CA ASP A 28 36.64 -34.80 54.42
C ASP A 28 38.07 -34.32 54.10
N TRP A 29 38.23 -33.73 52.91
CA TRP A 29 39.43 -32.98 52.56
C TRP A 29 39.25 -31.56 53.08
N ASP A 30 40.28 -31.04 53.75
CA ASP A 30 40.34 -29.62 54.13
C ASP A 30 40.08 -28.76 52.89
N VAL A 31 38.92 -28.11 52.87
CA VAL A 31 38.56 -27.12 51.86
C VAL A 31 39.09 -25.77 52.32
N ASP A 32 39.95 -25.17 51.50
CA ASP A 32 40.45 -23.82 51.76
C ASP A 32 39.27 -22.82 51.70
N GLY A 33 38.85 -22.36 52.87
CA GLY A 33 37.79 -21.37 53.02
C GLY A 33 38.07 -20.05 52.30
N SER A 34 39.34 -19.75 51.95
CA SER A 34 39.72 -18.58 51.15
C SER A 34 39.10 -18.58 49.75
N LEU A 35 38.72 -19.75 49.23
CA LEU A 35 38.10 -19.91 47.91
C LEU A 35 36.57 -19.94 47.95
N SER A 36 35.97 -19.92 49.16
CA SER A 36 34.51 -19.97 49.36
C SER A 36 33.81 -18.78 48.69
N ARG A 37 32.72 -19.06 47.96
CA ARG A 37 31.94 -18.08 47.19
C ARG A 37 30.53 -18.59 46.90
N LEU A 38 29.65 -17.68 46.47
CA LEU A 38 28.33 -18.04 45.94
C LEU A 38 28.44 -18.93 44.70
N PHE A 39 27.48 -19.85 44.54
CA PHE A 39 27.29 -20.52 43.26
C PHE A 39 26.82 -19.53 42.20
N GLY A 40 27.26 -19.74 40.95
CA GLY A 40 26.80 -18.98 39.81
C GLY A 40 25.36 -19.30 39.42
N LEU A 41 24.92 -18.66 38.35
CA LEU A 41 23.66 -18.99 37.69
C LEU A 41 23.82 -20.27 36.87
N ASN A 42 22.71 -20.99 36.68
CA ASN A 42 22.66 -22.09 35.73
C ASN A 42 22.61 -21.51 34.31
N GLY A 43 23.76 -21.52 33.62
CA GLY A 43 23.92 -20.96 32.28
C GLY A 43 22.91 -21.50 31.26
N ASP A 44 22.57 -22.79 31.34
CA ASP A 44 21.59 -23.45 30.47
C ASP A 44 20.16 -22.96 30.67
N LYS A 45 19.90 -22.27 31.78
CA LYS A 45 18.59 -21.71 32.14
C LYS A 45 18.50 -20.21 31.94
N ILE A 46 19.54 -19.58 31.39
CA ILE A 46 19.49 -18.16 31.02
C ILE A 46 18.84 -18.04 29.64
N THR A 47 17.65 -17.44 29.59
CA THR A 47 16.97 -17.06 28.35
C THR A 47 16.83 -15.55 28.26
N VAL A 48 16.89 -15.03 27.04
CA VAL A 48 16.76 -13.59 26.77
C VAL A 48 15.66 -13.40 25.73
N GLU A 49 14.66 -12.60 26.09
CA GLU A 49 13.61 -12.11 25.20
C GLU A 49 13.79 -10.61 25.00
N THR A 50 13.84 -10.14 23.76
CA THR A 50 14.17 -8.74 23.47
C THR A 50 12.97 -7.95 23.00
N THR A 51 12.91 -6.70 23.45
CA THR A 51 12.15 -5.63 22.81
C THR A 51 13.11 -4.75 22.02
N GLU A 52 12.64 -3.59 21.57
CA GLU A 52 13.42 -2.62 20.81
C GLU A 52 14.57 -2.04 21.66
N THR A 53 14.31 -1.71 22.93
CA THR A 53 15.30 -1.03 23.80
C THR A 53 15.53 -1.75 25.12
N SER A 54 15.11 -3.01 25.24
CA SER A 54 15.30 -3.80 26.45
C SER A 54 15.49 -5.29 26.18
N ALA A 55 16.02 -5.98 27.19
CA ALA A 55 16.14 -7.43 27.24
C ALA A 55 15.54 -7.95 28.55
N THR A 56 14.52 -8.79 28.47
CA THR A 56 14.00 -9.55 29.61
C THR A 56 14.79 -10.83 29.76
N VAL A 57 15.47 -10.97 30.89
CA VAL A 57 16.34 -12.12 31.20
C VAL A 57 15.65 -13.00 32.23
N THR A 58 15.39 -14.25 31.86
CA THR A 58 14.93 -15.28 32.78
C THR A 58 16.09 -16.19 33.13
N PHE A 59 16.26 -16.51 34.41
CA PHE A 59 17.39 -17.29 34.89
C PHE A 59 17.08 -18.04 36.19
N SER A 60 17.97 -18.96 36.56
CA SER A 60 17.93 -19.66 37.86
C SER A 60 19.32 -19.74 38.48
N ALA A 61 19.45 -19.41 39.77
CA ALA A 61 20.68 -19.63 40.53
C ALA A 61 20.77 -21.06 41.06
N PHE A 62 21.98 -21.61 41.16
CA PHE A 62 22.19 -22.85 41.90
C PHE A 62 22.00 -22.60 43.41
N THR A 63 21.41 -23.55 44.12
CA THR A 63 21.18 -23.46 45.57
C THR A 63 21.85 -24.63 46.29
N SER A 64 22.30 -24.40 47.52
CA SER A 64 22.87 -25.42 48.40
C SER A 64 22.48 -25.13 49.84
N LYS A 65 22.43 -26.17 50.68
CA LYS A 65 22.25 -25.99 52.13
C LYS A 65 23.51 -25.44 52.83
N ALA A 66 24.68 -25.61 52.21
CA ALA A 66 25.98 -25.26 52.80
C ALA A 66 26.49 -23.87 52.35
N VAL A 67 25.94 -23.32 51.26
CA VAL A 67 26.32 -21.99 50.73
C VAL A 67 25.09 -21.08 50.82
N PRO A 68 25.23 -19.84 51.34
CA PRO A 68 24.12 -18.89 51.40
C PRO A 68 23.49 -18.64 50.02
N SER A 69 22.19 -18.37 50.01
CA SER A 69 21.50 -17.99 48.77
C SER A 69 21.92 -16.58 48.34
N PRO A 70 21.95 -16.28 47.02
CA PRO A 70 22.20 -14.92 46.53
C PRO A 70 21.18 -13.91 47.07
N GLU A 71 21.64 -12.71 47.39
CA GLU A 71 20.78 -11.60 47.79
C GLU A 71 20.32 -10.77 46.59
N TYR A 72 21.21 -10.57 45.61
CA TYR A 72 20.94 -9.82 44.38
C TYR A 72 21.88 -10.27 43.26
N TYR A 73 21.60 -9.80 42.05
CA TYR A 73 22.33 -10.13 40.83
C TYR A 73 22.86 -8.87 40.16
N VAL A 74 24.06 -8.96 39.60
CA VAL A 74 24.67 -7.89 38.79
C VAL A 74 24.83 -8.38 37.36
N PHE A 75 24.30 -7.62 36.41
CA PHE A 75 24.42 -7.87 34.99
C PHE A 75 25.36 -6.86 34.35
N GLU A 76 26.14 -7.34 33.39
CA GLU A 76 26.93 -6.52 32.49
C GLU A 76 26.55 -6.84 31.06
N VAL A 77 26.25 -5.80 30.30
CA VAL A 77 25.86 -5.87 28.89
C VAL A 77 26.79 -4.98 28.07
N SER A 78 27.25 -5.45 26.92
CA SER A 78 28.13 -4.67 26.04
C SER A 78 27.89 -5.02 24.58
N LYS A 79 28.11 -4.06 23.67
CA LYS A 79 28.17 -4.35 22.22
C LYS A 79 29.45 -5.11 21.86
N ASP A 80 30.49 -4.96 22.67
CA ASP A 80 31.73 -5.69 22.57
C ASP A 80 31.62 -7.05 23.27
N SER A 81 32.43 -8.00 22.81
CA SER A 81 32.56 -9.31 23.46
C SER A 81 32.99 -9.15 24.93
N LEU A 82 32.37 -9.90 25.84
CA LEU A 82 32.67 -9.87 27.27
C LEU A 82 33.58 -11.02 27.76
N TYR A 83 34.02 -11.90 26.85
CA TYR A 83 34.93 -13.00 27.21
C TYR A 83 36.28 -12.49 27.74
N GLU A 84 36.96 -13.33 28.51
CA GLU A 84 38.28 -13.01 29.06
C GLU A 84 39.28 -12.62 27.95
N GLY A 85 40.05 -11.55 28.18
CA GLY A 85 41.07 -11.03 27.26
C GLY A 85 40.66 -9.79 26.45
N VAL A 86 39.42 -9.31 26.57
CA VAL A 86 38.98 -8.04 25.96
C VAL A 86 39.26 -6.87 26.91
N GLU A 87 40.21 -6.02 26.56
CA GLU A 87 40.46 -4.75 27.25
C GLU A 87 39.56 -3.65 26.65
N ASN A 88 38.95 -2.82 27.49
CA ASN A 88 38.17 -1.61 27.13
C ASN A 88 36.76 -1.80 26.53
N ALA A 89 36.05 -2.89 26.84
CA ALA A 89 34.63 -3.03 26.47
C ALA A 89 33.77 -1.91 27.10
N ASN A 90 32.87 -1.31 26.33
CA ASN A 90 31.89 -0.36 26.86
C ASN A 90 30.77 -1.12 27.58
N ILE A 91 30.79 -1.13 28.91
CA ILE A 91 29.90 -1.94 29.75
C ILE A 91 28.74 -1.11 30.31
N ILE A 92 27.53 -1.59 30.11
CA ILE A 92 26.31 -1.14 30.79
C ILE A 92 26.06 -2.10 31.96
N LYS A 93 25.95 -1.55 33.17
CA LYS A 93 25.76 -2.32 34.40
C LYS A 93 24.34 -2.21 34.94
N PHE A 94 23.81 -3.32 35.46
CA PHE A 94 22.51 -3.37 36.14
C PHE A 94 22.61 -4.10 37.48
N GLY A 95 21.85 -3.66 38.48
CA GLY A 95 21.73 -4.32 39.78
C GLY A 95 22.81 -3.98 40.82
N GLU A 96 23.71 -3.02 40.56
CA GLU A 96 24.67 -2.53 41.57
C GLU A 96 23.98 -1.86 42.78
N ASP A 97 22.76 -1.35 42.58
CA ASP A 97 21.88 -0.80 43.61
C ASP A 97 21.15 -1.88 44.45
N LYS A 98 21.43 -3.17 44.18
CA LYS A 98 20.82 -4.35 44.82
C LYS A 98 19.32 -4.53 44.53
N SER A 99 18.78 -3.86 43.51
CA SER A 99 17.36 -3.96 43.15
C SER A 99 16.96 -5.31 42.52
N LEU A 100 17.90 -5.94 41.81
CA LEU A 100 17.66 -7.17 41.06
C LEU A 100 17.80 -8.41 41.95
N THR A 101 16.72 -8.81 42.61
CA THR A 101 16.72 -9.88 43.62
C THR A 101 16.13 -11.21 43.15
N SER A 102 15.40 -11.23 42.03
CA SER A 102 14.75 -12.43 41.50
C SER A 102 14.59 -12.38 39.98
N SER A 103 14.30 -13.53 39.37
CA SER A 103 14.03 -13.69 37.93
C SER A 103 12.51 -13.64 37.67
N PRO A 104 12.06 -13.06 36.54
CA PRO A 104 12.84 -12.43 35.47
C PRO A 104 13.25 -10.99 35.81
N VAL A 105 14.28 -10.48 35.12
CA VAL A 105 14.71 -9.06 35.19
C VAL A 105 14.62 -8.39 33.83
N VAL A 106 14.35 -7.09 33.81
CA VAL A 106 14.32 -6.28 32.58
C VAL A 106 15.54 -5.36 32.56
N LEU A 107 16.40 -5.54 31.55
CA LEU A 107 17.55 -4.69 31.29
C LEU A 107 17.16 -3.64 30.25
N SER A 108 16.76 -2.45 30.71
CA SER A 108 16.27 -1.34 29.86
C SER A 108 17.37 -0.35 29.45
N GLY A 109 17.13 0.43 28.39
CA GLY A 109 18.06 1.47 27.93
C GLY A 109 19.14 0.94 26.99
N LEU A 110 18.88 -0.20 26.35
CA LEU A 110 19.70 -0.72 25.26
C LEU A 110 19.32 0.00 23.97
N ASP A 111 20.29 0.17 23.08
CA ASP A 111 20.04 0.66 21.73
C ASP A 111 19.26 -0.36 20.88
N GLY A 112 18.36 0.13 20.02
CA GLY A 112 17.65 -0.67 19.02
C GLY A 112 18.55 -1.25 17.94
N ASP A 113 18.04 -2.31 17.30
CA ASP A 113 18.69 -3.06 16.21
C ASP A 113 20.16 -3.45 16.51
N SER A 114 20.52 -3.59 17.79
CA SER A 114 21.90 -3.66 18.25
C SER A 114 22.21 -5.03 18.84
N LYS A 115 23.40 -5.52 18.51
CA LYS A 115 23.94 -6.77 19.04
C LYS A 115 24.58 -6.51 20.41
N TYR A 116 24.28 -7.38 21.38
CA TYR A 116 24.82 -7.32 22.73
C TYR A 116 25.29 -8.68 23.23
N TYR A 117 26.38 -8.66 23.99
CA TYR A 117 26.84 -9.76 24.84
C TYR A 117 26.46 -9.46 26.29
N MET A 118 26.23 -10.50 27.07
CA MET A 118 25.84 -10.36 28.48
C MET A 118 26.54 -11.39 29.37
N ARG A 119 26.90 -10.94 30.56
CA ARG A 119 27.30 -11.79 31.68
C ARG A 119 26.61 -11.38 32.98
N VAL A 120 26.47 -12.32 33.90
CA VAL A 120 25.77 -12.12 35.18
C VAL A 120 26.50 -12.83 36.32
N LYS A 121 26.51 -12.22 37.51
CA LYS A 121 27.02 -12.82 38.74
C LYS A 121 26.04 -12.64 39.90
N ALA A 122 26.09 -13.57 40.84
CA ALA A 122 25.34 -13.55 42.09
C ALA A 122 26.14 -12.85 43.19
N MET A 123 25.45 -12.06 44.01
CA MET A 123 26.04 -11.22 45.05
C MET A 123 25.38 -11.46 46.42
N SER A 124 26.14 -11.24 47.50
CA SER A 124 25.66 -11.28 48.89
C SER A 124 26.50 -10.36 49.77
N SER A 125 25.92 -9.88 50.87
CA SER A 125 26.61 -9.14 51.93
C SER A 125 27.48 -10.02 52.84
N THR A 126 27.29 -11.34 52.83
CA THR A 126 27.92 -12.28 53.78
C THR A 126 28.83 -13.33 53.12
N SER A 127 28.86 -13.39 51.79
CA SER A 127 29.65 -14.36 51.02
C SER A 127 30.31 -13.70 49.80
N ASN A 128 31.48 -14.20 49.40
CA ASN A 128 32.15 -13.73 48.19
C ASN A 128 31.28 -13.97 46.94
N GLU A 129 31.38 -13.06 45.97
CA GLU A 129 30.62 -13.12 44.72
C GLU A 129 30.88 -14.38 43.89
N SER A 130 29.85 -14.80 43.12
CA SER A 130 30.01 -15.90 42.18
C SER A 130 30.97 -15.51 41.05
N LYS A 131 31.45 -16.52 40.32
CA LYS A 131 32.05 -16.27 39.00
C LYS A 131 31.00 -15.73 38.03
N TRP A 132 31.45 -15.02 37.01
CA TRP A 132 30.62 -14.59 35.90
C TRP A 132 30.07 -15.80 35.14
N VAL A 133 28.78 -15.74 34.81
CA VAL A 133 28.13 -16.68 33.89
C VAL A 133 27.78 -15.91 32.63
N TYR A 134 28.20 -16.45 31.49
CA TYR A 134 28.02 -15.84 30.17
C TYR A 134 26.74 -16.37 29.52
N TYR A 135 26.01 -15.50 28.84
CA TYR A 135 24.80 -15.91 28.12
C TYR A 135 25.16 -16.90 27.00
N LYS A 136 24.60 -18.11 27.05
CA LYS A 136 24.83 -19.20 26.06
C LYS A 136 26.32 -19.34 25.71
N ASP A 137 27.10 -19.57 26.75
CA ASP A 137 28.55 -19.70 26.71
C ASP A 137 29.26 -18.52 26.04
N GLY A 138 28.65 -17.32 26.08
CA GLY A 138 29.11 -16.02 25.54
C GLY A 138 28.67 -15.69 24.11
N SER A 139 27.60 -16.33 23.65
CA SER A 139 26.83 -15.87 22.50
C SER A 139 26.23 -14.47 22.73
N SER A 140 25.83 -13.81 21.64
CA SER A 140 25.10 -12.54 21.69
C SER A 140 23.60 -12.70 21.56
N PHE A 141 22.85 -11.69 21.97
CA PHE A 141 21.46 -11.46 21.55
C PHE A 141 21.38 -10.15 20.75
N LYS A 142 20.24 -9.91 20.09
CA LYS A 142 19.99 -8.68 19.32
C LYS A 142 18.66 -8.07 19.76
N THR A 143 18.65 -6.78 20.04
CA THR A 143 17.42 -6.02 20.25
C THR A 143 16.64 -5.89 18.95
N LYS A 144 15.33 -5.69 19.04
CA LYS A 144 14.49 -5.46 17.85
C LYS A 144 14.79 -4.10 17.24
N ALA A 145 14.49 -3.93 15.95
CA ALA A 145 14.64 -2.63 15.31
C ALA A 145 13.56 -1.66 15.82
N GLU A 146 13.97 -0.42 16.10
CA GLU A 146 13.04 0.66 16.43
C GLU A 146 12.36 1.21 15.17
N GLN A 147 11.14 1.72 15.35
CA GLN A 147 10.46 2.62 14.41
C GLN A 147 9.91 3.79 15.19
N ILE A 148 10.69 4.87 15.33
CA ILE A 148 10.23 6.07 16.04
C ILE A 148 9.47 7.05 15.15
N PHE A 149 9.54 6.90 13.83
CA PHE A 149 8.70 7.71 12.95
C PHE A 149 7.23 7.36 13.19
N ASN A 150 6.39 8.38 13.23
CA ASN A 150 4.95 8.18 13.10
C ASN A 150 4.62 7.74 11.66
N ASN A 151 3.42 7.21 11.47
CA ASN A 151 2.95 6.90 10.13
C ASN A 151 2.93 8.16 9.27
N VAL A 152 3.30 8.03 8.00
CA VAL A 152 3.21 9.11 7.02
C VAL A 152 1.85 9.02 6.36
N GLU A 153 0.99 9.99 6.64
CA GLU A 153 -0.35 10.05 6.06
C GLU A 153 -0.33 10.80 4.72
N ALA A 154 -1.42 10.73 3.96
CA ALA A 154 -1.54 11.47 2.69
C ALA A 154 -1.37 13.00 2.87
N THR A 155 -1.74 13.52 4.04
CA THR A 155 -1.55 14.94 4.41
C THR A 155 -0.10 15.35 4.61
N ASP A 156 0.81 14.38 4.73
CA ASP A 156 2.24 14.60 4.91
C ASP A 156 3.02 14.45 3.60
N LEU A 157 2.39 13.97 2.52
CA LEU A 157 3.04 13.66 1.23
C LEU A 157 2.69 14.66 0.14
N PHE A 158 3.72 15.26 -0.44
CA PHE A 158 3.64 16.25 -1.52
C PHE A 158 4.59 15.89 -2.66
N GLU A 159 4.40 16.50 -3.83
CA GLU A 159 5.18 16.17 -5.04
C GLU A 159 6.69 16.37 -4.87
N ASP A 160 7.10 17.30 -4.00
CA ASP A 160 8.49 17.73 -3.82
C ASP A 160 8.99 17.66 -2.37
N HIS A 161 8.13 17.28 -1.42
CA HIS A 161 8.50 17.17 0.00
C HIS A 161 7.64 16.16 0.77
N VAL A 162 8.14 15.76 1.94
CA VAL A 162 7.40 14.97 2.93
C VAL A 162 7.56 15.58 4.32
N ASN A 163 6.46 15.64 5.08
CA ASN A 163 6.47 16.04 6.48
C ASN A 163 6.69 14.81 7.36
N LEU A 164 7.86 14.74 8.00
CA LEU A 164 8.22 13.67 8.91
C LEU A 164 7.87 14.07 10.34
N SER A 165 7.44 13.11 11.14
CA SER A 165 7.24 13.31 12.57
C SER A 165 7.63 12.08 13.39
N TRP A 166 8.00 12.32 14.64
CA TRP A 166 8.33 11.31 15.66
C TRP A 166 7.96 11.86 17.04
N THR A 167 8.25 11.09 18.10
CA THR A 167 7.97 11.54 19.48
C THR A 167 8.78 12.82 19.81
N PRO A 168 8.15 13.94 20.21
CA PRO A 168 8.84 15.17 20.56
C PRO A 168 9.88 14.97 21.67
N GLY A 169 11.06 15.56 21.52
CA GLY A 169 12.17 15.44 22.48
C GLY A 169 12.87 14.07 22.48
N ALA A 170 12.58 13.19 21.53
CA ALA A 170 13.33 11.95 21.37
C ALA A 170 14.82 12.23 21.09
N ASP A 171 15.68 11.40 21.66
CA ASP A 171 17.13 11.51 21.52
C ASP A 171 17.57 11.05 20.12
N VAL A 172 17.68 11.99 19.18
CA VAL A 172 18.03 11.79 17.77
C VAL A 172 19.05 12.84 17.33
N THR A 173 19.87 12.52 16.33
CA THR A 173 20.93 13.43 15.84
C THR A 173 20.77 13.82 14.39
N HIS A 174 20.39 12.89 13.51
CA HIS A 174 20.30 13.16 12.08
C HIS A 174 19.31 12.24 11.37
N ILE A 175 18.92 12.64 10.16
CA ILE A 175 18.15 11.86 9.20
C ILE A 175 19.02 11.64 7.98
N THR A 176 18.97 10.44 7.41
CA THR A 176 19.50 10.16 6.07
C THR A 176 18.38 9.82 5.11
N TYR A 177 18.52 10.18 3.84
CA TYR A 177 17.59 9.74 2.81
C TYR A 177 18.31 9.45 1.49
N ALA A 178 17.79 8.51 0.72
CA ALA A 178 18.27 8.17 -0.62
C ALA A 178 17.09 7.76 -1.51
N ASN A 179 17.17 8.10 -2.80
CA ASN A 179 16.23 7.61 -3.80
C ASN A 179 16.47 6.10 -4.00
N THR A 180 15.43 5.27 -4.05
CA THR A 180 15.61 3.81 -4.17
C THR A 180 16.26 3.39 -5.48
N ASN A 181 16.14 4.19 -6.54
CA ASN A 181 16.80 3.96 -7.82
C ASN A 181 18.29 4.40 -7.83
N ASP A 182 18.73 5.12 -6.80
CA ASP A 182 20.10 5.60 -6.59
C ASP A 182 20.47 5.46 -5.10
N ALA A 183 20.35 4.24 -4.58
CA ALA A 183 20.44 3.98 -3.14
C ALA A 183 21.82 4.25 -2.53
N GLU A 184 22.86 4.38 -3.35
CA GLU A 184 24.23 4.72 -2.91
C GLU A 184 24.40 6.22 -2.65
N ASN A 185 23.55 7.06 -3.24
CA ASN A 185 23.59 8.51 -3.09
C ASN A 185 22.85 8.97 -1.83
N ILE A 186 23.44 8.68 -0.67
CA ILE A 186 22.88 8.99 0.64
C ILE A 186 23.09 10.47 0.97
N GLN A 187 21.98 11.16 1.22
CA GLN A 187 21.96 12.52 1.73
C GLN A 187 21.80 12.50 3.25
N THR A 188 22.45 13.43 3.96
CA THR A 188 22.43 13.51 5.43
C THR A 188 21.96 14.89 5.89
N ILE A 189 21.05 14.91 6.85
CA ILE A 189 20.46 16.10 7.46
C ILE A 189 20.71 16.04 8.96
N ASN A 190 21.55 16.96 9.46
CA ASN A 190 21.76 17.12 10.90
C ASN A 190 20.60 17.90 11.50
N LEU A 191 19.95 17.32 12.51
CA LEU A 191 18.78 17.93 13.15
C LEU A 191 19.20 19.02 14.14
N THR A 192 18.49 20.15 14.13
CA THR A 192 18.65 21.21 15.13
C THR A 192 17.98 20.82 16.45
N ASP A 193 18.30 21.55 17.53
CA ASP A 193 17.68 21.28 18.83
C ASP A 193 16.18 21.61 18.85
N GLU A 194 15.75 22.60 18.06
CA GLU A 194 14.34 22.93 17.85
C GLU A 194 13.59 21.80 17.14
N GLU A 195 14.18 21.20 16.09
CA GLU A 195 13.59 20.09 15.34
C GLU A 195 13.46 18.83 16.21
N LYS A 196 14.51 18.53 17.00
CA LYS A 196 14.48 17.43 18.00
C LYS A 196 13.39 17.66 19.04
N ALA A 197 13.29 18.87 19.58
CA ALA A 197 12.30 19.22 20.59
C ALA A 197 10.86 19.15 20.03
N ALA A 198 10.65 19.60 18.78
CA ALA A 198 9.36 19.54 18.12
C ALA A 198 8.97 18.13 17.66
N GLY A 199 9.94 17.27 17.38
CA GLY A 199 9.73 15.93 16.84
C GLY A 199 9.23 15.94 15.38
N LYS A 200 9.66 16.91 14.57
CA LYS A 200 9.17 17.12 13.21
C LYS A 200 10.26 17.63 12.28
N TYR A 201 10.18 17.27 11.01
CA TYR A 201 11.06 17.78 9.96
C TYR A 201 10.36 17.75 8.59
N THR A 202 10.44 18.84 7.82
CA THR A 202 9.97 18.86 6.42
C THR A 202 11.14 18.57 5.49
N LEU A 203 11.15 17.37 4.91
CA LEU A 203 12.14 16.95 3.94
C LEU A 203 11.73 17.41 2.54
N GLY A 204 12.30 18.52 2.08
CA GLY A 204 12.07 19.07 0.74
C GLY A 204 13.13 18.72 -0.29
N GLY A 205 12.90 19.14 -1.54
CA GLY A 205 13.82 18.91 -2.66
C GLY A 205 13.76 17.50 -3.24
N LEU A 206 12.64 16.80 -3.03
CA LEU A 206 12.40 15.48 -3.58
C LEU A 206 11.89 15.58 -5.03
N ASN A 207 12.14 14.54 -5.80
CA ASN A 207 11.59 14.41 -7.15
C ASN A 207 10.18 13.80 -7.06
N PRO A 208 9.23 14.23 -7.89
CA PRO A 208 7.90 13.60 -7.98
C PRO A 208 7.96 12.14 -8.45
N THR A 209 6.92 11.35 -8.16
CA THR A 209 6.80 9.93 -8.58
C THR A 209 8.02 9.07 -8.23
N SER A 210 8.71 9.39 -7.14
CA SER A 210 9.99 8.78 -6.78
C SER A 210 9.93 8.20 -5.38
N THR A 211 10.47 7.00 -5.21
CA THR A 211 10.52 6.33 -3.91
C THR A 211 11.82 6.66 -3.18
N TYR A 212 11.71 7.01 -1.91
CA TYR A 212 12.82 7.36 -1.03
C TYR A 212 12.81 6.48 0.21
N THR A 213 14.00 6.02 0.60
CA THR A 213 14.24 5.38 1.88
C THR A 213 14.78 6.42 2.84
N ILE A 214 14.08 6.66 3.95
CA ILE A 214 14.40 7.68 4.96
C ILE A 214 14.70 6.98 6.28
N THR A 215 15.81 7.30 6.93
CA THR A 215 16.23 6.66 8.19
C THR A 215 16.61 7.73 9.21
N ILE A 216 16.15 7.57 10.46
CA ILE A 216 16.47 8.47 11.57
C ILE A 216 17.40 7.78 12.57
N TYR A 217 18.38 8.53 13.08
CA TYR A 217 19.45 7.99 13.90
C TYR A 217 19.65 8.75 15.21
N LYS A 218 20.25 8.05 16.18
CA LYS A 218 20.97 8.61 17.32
C LYS A 218 22.44 8.23 17.18
N ASN A 219 23.29 9.17 16.78
CA ASN A 219 24.67 8.87 16.38
C ASN A 219 24.66 7.73 15.34
N ASP A 220 25.35 6.62 15.59
CA ASP A 220 25.40 5.47 14.67
C ASP A 220 24.23 4.47 14.85
N VAL A 221 23.31 4.73 15.78
CA VAL A 221 22.19 3.83 16.10
C VAL A 221 20.97 4.20 15.27
N LYS A 222 20.51 3.29 14.43
CA LYS A 222 19.24 3.42 13.69
C LYS A 222 18.05 3.38 14.67
N ARG A 223 17.18 4.39 14.58
CA ARG A 223 15.99 4.55 15.44
C ARG A 223 14.67 4.39 14.67
N GLY A 224 14.70 4.43 13.35
CA GLY A 224 13.51 4.25 12.52
C GLY A 224 13.84 4.34 11.04
N GLN A 225 13.00 3.73 10.20
CA GLN A 225 13.18 3.75 8.75
C GLN A 225 11.84 3.69 8.05
N LEU A 226 11.59 4.63 7.14
CA LEU A 226 10.40 4.66 6.30
C LEU A 226 10.79 4.54 4.83
N GLN A 227 9.86 4.04 4.03
CA GLN A 227 9.89 4.17 2.59
C GLN A 227 8.66 4.97 2.17
N VAL A 228 8.88 6.05 1.43
CA VAL A 228 7.81 6.93 0.93
C VAL A 228 7.94 7.11 -0.57
N THR A 229 6.83 7.18 -1.28
CA THR A 229 6.79 7.53 -2.70
C THR A 229 6.14 8.89 -2.84
N THR A 230 6.85 9.85 -3.43
CA THR A 230 6.30 11.17 -3.70
C THR A 230 5.19 11.09 -4.75
N PRO A 231 4.07 11.82 -4.57
CA PRO A 231 3.01 11.93 -5.55
C PRO A 231 3.46 12.50 -6.90
N ALA A 232 2.59 12.37 -7.91
CA ALA A 232 2.81 12.99 -9.20
C ALA A 232 2.78 14.51 -9.10
N ALA A 233 3.63 15.17 -9.88
CA ALA A 233 3.59 16.62 -9.98
C ALA A 233 2.47 17.10 -10.90
N MET A 234 1.99 18.31 -10.63
CA MET A 234 1.00 18.97 -11.50
C MET A 234 1.49 19.00 -12.97
N PRO A 235 0.76 18.39 -13.94
CA PRO A 235 1.21 18.27 -15.32
C PRO A 235 1.56 19.61 -15.98
N ALA A 236 2.58 19.61 -16.83
CA ALA A 236 2.98 20.78 -17.59
C ALA A 236 1.89 21.19 -18.60
N ALA A 237 1.71 22.50 -18.73
CA ALA A 237 0.82 23.15 -19.69
C ALA A 237 1.37 24.56 -19.98
N ASN A 238 0.78 25.29 -20.93
CA ASN A 238 1.15 26.69 -21.16
C ASN A 238 0.88 27.53 -19.90
N PHE A 239 -0.17 27.21 -19.15
CA PHE A 239 -0.50 27.87 -17.89
C PHE A 239 -0.94 26.86 -16.81
N LYS A 240 -0.43 27.01 -15.59
CA LYS A 240 -0.86 26.22 -14.43
C LYS A 240 -1.65 27.13 -13.48
N TYR A 241 -2.83 26.70 -13.08
CA TYR A 241 -3.70 27.44 -12.17
C TYR A 241 -4.11 26.55 -11.00
N SER A 242 -3.68 26.87 -9.78
CA SER A 242 -4.16 26.20 -8.57
C SER A 242 -5.39 26.95 -8.05
N LEU A 243 -6.50 26.24 -7.85
CA LEU A 243 -7.68 26.82 -7.25
C LEU A 243 -7.36 27.30 -5.83
N ALA A 244 -7.88 28.47 -5.46
CA ALA A 244 -7.85 28.90 -4.08
C ALA A 244 -8.75 28.00 -3.22
N SER A 245 -8.42 27.85 -1.94
CA SER A 245 -9.10 26.92 -1.03
C SER A 245 -10.57 27.25 -0.76
N ASP A 246 -11.00 28.48 -1.06
CA ASP A 246 -12.38 28.98 -0.92
C ASP A 246 -13.22 28.82 -2.20
N VAL A 247 -12.62 28.40 -3.32
CA VAL A 247 -13.34 28.10 -4.55
C VAL A 247 -14.16 26.82 -4.37
N THR A 248 -15.47 26.95 -4.47
CA THR A 248 -16.42 25.83 -4.35
C THR A 248 -17.07 25.42 -5.67
N VAL A 249 -16.87 26.22 -6.73
CA VAL A 249 -17.44 25.97 -8.06
C VAL A 249 -16.41 26.29 -9.14
N ILE A 250 -16.19 25.34 -10.05
CA ILE A 250 -15.53 25.58 -11.33
C ILE A 250 -16.60 26.05 -12.32
N SER A 251 -16.73 27.37 -12.45
CA SER A 251 -17.72 28.03 -13.32
C SER A 251 -17.21 28.26 -14.74
N GLN A 252 -18.12 28.62 -15.65
CA GLN A 252 -17.73 29.05 -17.01
C GLN A 252 -16.79 30.27 -16.95
N ASP A 253 -17.11 31.30 -16.16
CA ASP A 253 -16.28 32.50 -16.01
C ASP A 253 -14.85 32.17 -15.57
N LEU A 254 -14.69 31.23 -14.63
CA LEU A 254 -13.37 30.80 -14.18
C LEU A 254 -12.59 30.10 -15.30
N ILE A 255 -13.25 29.21 -16.05
CA ILE A 255 -12.64 28.53 -17.20
C ILE A 255 -12.22 29.54 -18.27
N ASP A 256 -13.05 30.53 -18.56
CA ASP A 256 -12.75 31.58 -19.55
C ASP A 256 -11.57 32.46 -19.08
N GLU A 257 -11.52 32.82 -17.78
CA GLU A 257 -10.37 33.56 -17.21
C GLU A 257 -9.06 32.76 -17.34
N ILE A 258 -9.10 31.47 -17.02
CA ILE A 258 -7.95 30.57 -17.15
C ILE A 258 -7.53 30.45 -18.63
N ALA A 259 -8.50 30.37 -19.55
CA ALA A 259 -8.24 30.29 -20.98
C ALA A 259 -7.53 31.54 -21.49
N GLU A 260 -7.94 32.75 -21.11
CA GLU A 260 -7.27 33.99 -21.52
C GLU A 260 -5.82 34.06 -21.02
N LYS A 261 -5.56 33.63 -19.78
CA LYS A 261 -4.19 33.53 -19.25
C LYS A 261 -3.37 32.48 -20.00
N ALA A 262 -3.97 31.34 -20.33
CA ALA A 262 -3.31 30.28 -21.10
C ALA A 262 -2.99 30.71 -22.53
N LYS A 263 -3.88 31.45 -23.21
CA LYS A 263 -3.62 32.05 -24.53
C LYS A 263 -2.45 33.02 -24.48
N ALA A 264 -2.44 33.92 -23.49
CA ALA A 264 -1.36 34.88 -23.31
C ALA A 264 -0.01 34.18 -23.07
N ALA A 265 0.02 33.13 -22.25
CA ALA A 265 1.22 32.33 -22.00
C ALA A 265 1.68 31.51 -23.22
N ALA A 266 0.73 31.04 -24.04
CA ALA A 266 1.03 30.28 -25.26
C ALA A 266 1.44 31.19 -26.44
N GLY A 267 1.01 32.45 -26.46
CA GLY A 267 1.09 33.32 -27.64
C GLY A 267 0.26 32.79 -28.81
N ASN A 268 -0.80 32.02 -28.54
CA ASN A 268 -1.63 31.34 -29.54
C ASN A 268 -3.08 31.24 -29.05
N GLU A 269 -4.02 31.63 -29.91
CA GLU A 269 -5.46 31.64 -29.61
C GLU A 269 -6.20 30.36 -30.06
N THR A 270 -5.55 29.49 -30.83
CA THR A 270 -6.16 28.31 -31.46
C THR A 270 -5.58 26.98 -30.98
N ASN A 271 -4.46 27.04 -30.26
CA ASN A 271 -3.83 25.88 -29.62
C ASN A 271 -3.04 26.34 -28.39
N TYR A 272 -3.64 26.15 -27.22
CA TYR A 272 -3.07 26.51 -25.93
C TYR A 272 -3.56 25.51 -24.87
N SER A 273 -2.94 25.49 -23.71
CA SER A 273 -3.25 24.51 -22.67
C SER A 273 -3.20 25.06 -21.26
N ALA A 274 -4.06 24.53 -20.39
CA ALA A 274 -4.00 24.78 -18.96
C ALA A 274 -4.08 23.49 -18.13
N THR A 275 -3.39 23.50 -17.00
CA THR A 275 -3.60 22.53 -15.91
C THR A 275 -4.26 23.25 -14.75
N ILE A 276 -5.38 22.73 -14.27
CA ILE A 276 -6.16 23.26 -13.15
C ILE A 276 -5.95 22.34 -11.95
N GLY A 277 -5.24 22.84 -10.93
CA GLY A 277 -4.91 22.13 -9.70
C GLY A 277 -6.00 22.32 -8.66
N ILE A 278 -6.60 21.23 -8.20
CA ILE A 278 -7.68 21.21 -7.22
C ILE A 278 -7.06 20.84 -5.86
N PRO A 279 -7.18 21.67 -4.81
CA PRO A 279 -6.60 21.39 -3.50
C PRO A 279 -7.04 20.03 -2.95
N ALA A 280 -6.12 19.31 -2.29
CA ALA A 280 -6.44 18.05 -1.63
C ALA A 280 -7.64 18.19 -0.67
N GLY A 281 -8.52 17.20 -0.67
CA GLY A 281 -9.74 17.15 0.14
C GLY A 281 -10.84 18.13 -0.27
N ALA A 282 -10.61 19.01 -1.26
CA ALA A 282 -11.64 19.94 -1.72
C ALA A 282 -12.80 19.20 -2.39
N THR A 283 -14.01 19.72 -2.21
CA THR A 283 -15.19 19.34 -2.99
C THR A 283 -15.63 20.56 -3.79
N VAL A 284 -15.56 20.45 -5.12
CA VAL A 284 -15.89 21.55 -6.04
C VAL A 284 -16.98 21.12 -7.01
N SER A 285 -18.02 21.92 -7.19
CA SER A 285 -19.03 21.66 -8.20
C SER A 285 -18.59 22.16 -9.57
N LEU A 286 -19.01 21.47 -10.62
CA LEU A 286 -18.74 21.86 -12.01
C LEU A 286 -20.06 22.20 -12.71
N TYR A 287 -20.29 23.48 -12.96
CA TYR A 287 -21.42 23.99 -13.74
C TYR A 287 -21.21 25.44 -14.20
N GLY A 288 -21.76 25.78 -15.35
CA GLY A 288 -21.97 27.18 -15.77
C GLY A 288 -23.29 27.72 -15.21
N THR A 289 -23.53 29.01 -15.36
CA THR A 289 -24.79 29.65 -14.94
C THR A 289 -25.44 30.32 -16.14
N ASN A 290 -26.76 30.21 -16.26
CA ASN A 290 -27.53 30.96 -17.22
C ASN A 290 -27.80 32.37 -16.67
N ASP A 291 -27.37 33.39 -17.40
CA ASP A 291 -27.52 34.80 -17.01
C ASP A 291 -28.97 35.24 -16.80
N SER A 292 -29.92 34.58 -17.47
CA SER A 292 -31.33 35.00 -17.46
C SER A 292 -32.09 34.53 -16.22
N ASP A 293 -31.78 33.34 -15.69
CA ASP A 293 -32.55 32.69 -14.62
C ASP A 293 -31.69 32.11 -13.49
N GLY A 294 -30.37 32.21 -13.57
CA GLY A 294 -29.44 31.64 -12.59
C GLY A 294 -29.38 30.11 -12.61
N GLY A 295 -30.02 29.46 -13.59
CA GLY A 295 -30.04 28.01 -13.73
C GLY A 295 -28.66 27.46 -14.08
N LYS A 296 -28.33 26.29 -13.55
CA LYS A 296 -27.06 25.59 -13.85
C LYS A 296 -27.05 25.11 -15.31
N THR A 297 -25.94 25.36 -16.01
CA THR A 297 -25.67 24.94 -17.40
C THR A 297 -24.38 24.10 -17.46
N ASN A 298 -24.10 23.50 -18.62
CA ASN A 298 -22.83 22.82 -18.85
C ASN A 298 -21.67 23.83 -18.78
N VAL A 299 -20.50 23.39 -18.30
CA VAL A 299 -19.25 24.09 -18.58
C VAL A 299 -18.75 23.62 -19.94
N THR A 300 -18.38 24.56 -20.79
CA THR A 300 -17.81 24.32 -22.12
C THR A 300 -16.33 24.69 -22.10
N ILE A 301 -15.46 23.79 -22.57
CA ILE A 301 -14.05 24.13 -22.76
C ILE A 301 -13.94 25.12 -23.94
N PRO A 302 -13.27 26.27 -23.78
CA PRO A 302 -13.03 27.20 -24.87
C PRO A 302 -12.31 26.55 -26.05
N ASP A 303 -12.72 26.92 -27.27
CA ASP A 303 -12.11 26.39 -28.49
C ASP A 303 -10.59 26.64 -28.51
N GLY A 304 -9.82 25.64 -28.97
CA GLY A 304 -8.36 25.63 -28.96
C GLY A 304 -7.70 25.31 -27.62
N MET A 305 -8.44 25.29 -26.50
CA MET A 305 -7.88 24.99 -25.17
C MET A 305 -7.78 23.49 -24.91
N SER A 306 -6.59 22.99 -24.58
CA SER A 306 -6.44 21.65 -23.98
C SER A 306 -6.36 21.77 -22.46
N VAL A 307 -7.02 20.90 -21.71
CA VAL A 307 -7.17 21.08 -20.26
C VAL A 307 -6.87 19.80 -19.48
N THR A 308 -6.16 19.94 -18.36
CA THR A 308 -6.03 18.90 -17.33
C THR A 308 -6.68 19.39 -16.04
N PHE A 309 -7.63 18.64 -15.49
CA PHE A 309 -8.08 18.79 -14.10
C PHE A 309 -7.26 17.83 -13.22
N PHE A 310 -6.50 18.37 -12.28
CA PHE A 310 -5.52 17.61 -11.51
C PHE A 310 -5.76 17.79 -10.02
N GLY A 311 -5.98 16.72 -9.27
CA GLY A 311 -6.02 16.79 -7.81
C GLY A 311 -4.63 16.90 -7.23
N LEU A 312 -4.39 17.97 -6.47
CA LEU A 312 -3.14 18.20 -5.77
C LEU A 312 -2.98 17.20 -4.61
N ALA A 313 -1.73 16.82 -4.35
CA ALA A 313 -1.35 16.01 -3.20
C ALA A 313 -1.42 16.80 -1.87
N GLY A 314 -1.16 16.14 -0.75
CA GLY A 314 -1.24 16.73 0.60
C GLY A 314 -2.56 16.46 1.32
N GLY A 315 -3.24 15.36 1.00
CA GLY A 315 -4.47 14.93 1.68
C GLY A 315 -5.30 13.99 0.81
N GLU A 316 -6.58 13.88 1.13
CA GLU A 316 -7.54 13.09 0.37
C GLU A 316 -7.65 13.54 -1.09
N THR A 317 -7.88 12.61 -2.01
CA THR A 317 -8.15 12.95 -3.41
C THR A 317 -9.38 13.86 -3.51
N PRO A 318 -9.29 15.03 -4.18
CA PRO A 318 -10.39 15.97 -4.25
C PRO A 318 -11.55 15.47 -5.12
N THR A 319 -12.74 16.00 -4.84
CA THR A 319 -13.99 15.62 -5.50
C THR A 319 -14.50 16.74 -6.41
N ILE A 320 -14.84 16.40 -7.65
CA ILE A 320 -15.60 17.24 -8.57
C ILE A 320 -17.02 16.69 -8.66
N THR A 321 -18.01 17.49 -8.25
CA THR A 321 -19.43 17.12 -8.38
C THR A 321 -19.99 17.61 -9.71
N LEU A 322 -20.64 16.72 -10.45
CA LEU A 322 -21.18 16.95 -11.79
C LEU A 322 -22.66 17.33 -11.70
N ASP A 323 -22.92 18.63 -11.57
CA ASP A 323 -24.27 19.19 -11.56
C ASP A 323 -24.87 19.27 -12.96
N LYS A 324 -24.01 19.41 -13.97
CA LYS A 324 -24.34 19.37 -15.40
C LYS A 324 -23.27 18.60 -16.18
N ASN A 325 -23.57 18.32 -17.45
CA ASN A 325 -22.66 17.58 -18.31
C ASN A 325 -21.45 18.46 -18.63
N PHE A 326 -20.32 17.83 -18.95
CA PHE A 326 -19.14 18.51 -19.45
C PHE A 326 -19.22 18.61 -20.99
N ASP A 327 -19.09 19.82 -21.53
CA ASP A 327 -19.17 20.08 -22.98
C ASP A 327 -17.77 20.25 -23.58
N VAL A 328 -17.52 19.49 -24.64
CA VAL A 328 -16.22 19.39 -25.32
C VAL A 328 -16.29 19.92 -26.75
N ALA A 329 -17.25 20.81 -27.05
CA ALA A 329 -17.34 21.48 -28.34
C ALA A 329 -16.06 22.26 -28.65
N GLY A 330 -15.62 22.22 -29.91
CA GLY A 330 -14.36 22.84 -30.35
C GLY A 330 -13.25 21.84 -30.63
N SER A 331 -12.03 22.35 -30.77
CA SER A 331 -10.83 21.60 -31.09
C SER A 331 -9.87 21.60 -29.91
N HIS A 332 -9.54 20.42 -29.40
CA HIS A 332 -8.69 20.23 -28.22
C HIS A 332 -7.65 19.14 -28.51
N ALA A 333 -6.37 19.39 -28.24
CA ALA A 333 -5.35 18.34 -28.38
C ALA A 333 -5.55 17.25 -27.32
N PHE A 334 -5.87 17.65 -26.09
CA PHE A 334 -6.24 16.72 -25.02
C PHE A 334 -7.25 17.31 -24.04
N ILE A 335 -7.98 16.41 -23.37
CA ILE A 335 -8.77 16.71 -22.17
C ILE A 335 -8.45 15.61 -21.16
N LYS A 336 -7.96 15.99 -19.97
CA LYS A 336 -7.49 15.04 -18.96
C LYS A 336 -8.11 15.33 -17.60
N PHE A 337 -8.48 14.26 -16.90
CA PHE A 337 -8.75 14.25 -15.47
C PHE A 337 -7.72 13.32 -14.83
N GLN A 338 -7.06 13.78 -13.78
CA GLN A 338 -6.06 12.99 -13.08
C GLN A 338 -6.11 13.19 -11.57
N ASN A 339 -6.07 12.09 -10.81
CA ASN A 339 -6.13 12.11 -9.35
C ASN A 339 -7.36 12.90 -8.83
N VAL A 340 -8.55 12.57 -9.31
CA VAL A 340 -9.80 13.21 -8.88
C VAL A 340 -10.92 12.19 -8.69
N LYS A 341 -11.83 12.48 -7.76
CA LYS A 341 -13.13 11.80 -7.66
C LYS A 341 -14.15 12.57 -8.49
N LEU A 342 -14.91 11.89 -9.33
CA LEU A 342 -15.98 12.45 -10.16
C LEU A 342 -17.30 11.85 -9.71
N GLU A 343 -18.17 12.68 -9.14
CA GLU A 343 -19.46 12.23 -8.58
C GLU A 343 -20.63 12.92 -9.27
N GLU A 344 -21.64 12.14 -9.65
CA GLU A 344 -22.86 12.69 -10.24
C GLU A 344 -23.70 13.48 -9.21
N ASN A 345 -24.10 14.70 -9.57
CA ASN A 345 -24.93 15.57 -8.72
C ASN A 345 -26.05 16.27 -9.53
N GLY A 346 -26.67 15.55 -10.48
CA GLY A 346 -27.79 16.05 -11.29
C GLY A 346 -27.53 16.12 -12.80
N ALA A 347 -26.29 15.88 -13.25
CA ALA A 347 -25.95 15.87 -14.67
C ALA A 347 -26.61 14.71 -15.44
N GLY A 348 -26.66 13.52 -14.85
CA GLY A 348 -27.05 12.29 -15.51
C GLY A 348 -26.06 11.77 -16.58
N TYR A 349 -25.23 12.62 -17.18
CA TYR A 349 -24.16 12.25 -18.11
C TYR A 349 -22.85 12.88 -17.67
N PHE A 350 -21.72 12.25 -17.99
CA PHE A 350 -20.44 12.95 -17.94
C PHE A 350 -20.20 13.71 -19.25
N ILE A 351 -20.12 13.01 -20.39
CA ILE A 351 -20.10 13.61 -21.73
C ILE A 351 -21.39 13.28 -22.48
N ASN A 352 -22.03 14.30 -23.06
CA ASN A 352 -23.23 14.17 -23.90
C ASN A 352 -23.18 15.09 -25.13
N GLN A 353 -22.14 14.91 -25.94
CA GLN A 353 -21.78 15.87 -26.97
C GLN A 353 -22.74 15.84 -28.17
N SER A 354 -23.32 17.01 -28.46
CA SER A 354 -24.24 17.20 -29.61
C SER A 354 -23.69 18.12 -30.68
N LYS A 355 -22.80 19.04 -30.31
CA LYS A 355 -22.13 20.00 -31.20
C LYS A 355 -20.84 19.43 -31.76
N ALA A 356 -20.30 20.09 -32.78
CA ALA A 356 -19.05 19.67 -33.41
C ALA A 356 -17.88 19.69 -32.41
N CYS A 357 -17.04 18.67 -32.45
CA CYS A 357 -15.82 18.60 -31.65
C CYS A 357 -14.73 17.78 -32.36
N THR A 358 -13.48 18.14 -32.10
CA THR A 358 -12.29 17.35 -32.43
C THR A 358 -11.41 17.27 -31.18
N VAL A 359 -11.29 16.09 -30.58
CA VAL A 359 -10.42 15.87 -29.41
C VAL A 359 -9.32 14.89 -29.81
N GLY A 360 -8.05 15.23 -29.60
CA GLY A 360 -6.94 14.30 -29.84
C GLY A 360 -7.03 13.11 -28.89
N GLU A 361 -6.94 13.36 -27.58
CA GLU A 361 -7.08 12.34 -26.54
C GLU A 361 -7.92 12.82 -25.36
N PHE A 362 -8.85 11.98 -24.89
CA PHE A 362 -9.62 12.19 -23.67
C PHE A 362 -9.18 11.16 -22.63
N THR A 363 -8.70 11.61 -21.47
CA THR A 363 -8.04 10.74 -20.49
C THR A 363 -8.63 10.87 -19.09
N LEU A 364 -8.92 9.74 -18.45
CA LEU A 364 -9.03 9.61 -17.00
C LEU A 364 -7.87 8.73 -16.52
N GLU A 365 -7.05 9.26 -15.61
CA GLU A 365 -5.93 8.53 -14.99
C GLU A 365 -5.99 8.70 -13.48
N ASP A 366 -5.83 7.62 -12.70
CA ASP A 366 -5.89 7.68 -11.23
C ASP A 366 -7.20 8.30 -10.70
N CYS A 367 -8.34 7.99 -11.32
CA CYS A 367 -9.64 8.60 -10.99
C CYS A 367 -10.60 7.60 -10.34
N GLU A 368 -11.48 8.12 -9.49
CA GLU A 368 -12.68 7.41 -9.03
C GLU A 368 -13.91 8.07 -9.65
N VAL A 369 -14.77 7.31 -10.31
CA VAL A 369 -16.00 7.84 -10.94
C VAL A 369 -17.19 7.09 -10.37
N SER A 370 -18.16 7.83 -9.84
CA SER A 370 -19.32 7.24 -9.19
C SER A 370 -20.65 7.80 -9.70
N ASN A 371 -21.67 6.93 -9.70
CA ASN A 371 -23.08 7.31 -9.78
C ASN A 371 -23.56 8.03 -11.05
N ILE A 372 -22.79 8.05 -12.16
CA ILE A 372 -23.26 8.62 -13.43
C ILE A 372 -24.48 7.84 -13.92
N LYS A 373 -25.68 8.42 -13.87
CA LYS A 373 -26.94 7.68 -14.07
C LYS A 373 -27.13 7.13 -15.49
N THR A 374 -26.81 7.92 -16.51
CA THR A 374 -27.24 7.63 -17.90
C THR A 374 -26.10 7.12 -18.76
N SER A 375 -25.09 7.94 -19.07
CA SER A 375 -23.96 7.55 -19.91
C SER A 375 -22.70 8.30 -19.52
N PHE A 376 -21.57 7.62 -19.53
CA PHE A 376 -20.27 8.22 -19.24
C PHE A 376 -19.76 9.00 -20.46
N PHE A 377 -19.75 8.36 -21.63
CA PHE A 377 -19.24 8.97 -22.85
C PHE A 377 -20.21 8.81 -24.01
N ARG A 378 -20.94 9.88 -24.37
CA ARG A 378 -21.95 9.82 -25.45
C ARG A 378 -21.74 10.87 -26.53
N PHE A 379 -21.83 10.41 -27.78
CA PHE A 379 -22.02 11.25 -28.96
C PHE A 379 -23.46 11.12 -29.49
N GLN A 380 -24.07 12.26 -29.82
CA GLN A 380 -25.44 12.35 -30.36
C GLN A 380 -25.58 13.44 -31.43
N GLY A 381 -26.76 13.61 -32.01
CA GLY A 381 -27.01 14.67 -32.99
C GLY A 381 -26.34 14.43 -34.35
N SER A 382 -26.36 15.44 -35.23
CA SER A 382 -25.89 15.33 -36.63
C SER A 382 -24.54 15.97 -36.91
N ASP A 383 -24.00 16.78 -35.99
CA ASP A 383 -22.75 17.51 -36.20
C ASP A 383 -21.55 16.55 -36.20
N ALA A 384 -20.45 16.91 -36.88
CA ALA A 384 -19.25 16.07 -36.92
C ALA A 384 -18.51 16.10 -35.58
N LYS A 385 -18.24 14.92 -34.99
CA LYS A 385 -17.57 14.73 -33.71
C LYS A 385 -16.51 13.66 -33.84
N SER A 386 -15.28 13.96 -33.45
CA SER A 386 -14.19 13.00 -33.42
C SER A 386 -13.43 13.07 -32.11
N VAL A 387 -13.09 11.89 -31.58
CA VAL A 387 -12.08 11.70 -30.53
C VAL A 387 -11.07 10.68 -31.07
N GLY A 388 -9.80 11.08 -31.14
CA GLY A 388 -8.74 10.19 -31.60
C GLY A 388 -8.53 9.02 -30.63
N LYS A 389 -8.56 9.28 -29.32
CA LYS A 389 -8.38 8.25 -28.30
C LYS A 389 -9.13 8.56 -27.01
N LEU A 390 -9.80 7.55 -26.45
CA LEU A 390 -10.34 7.56 -25.09
C LEU A 390 -9.49 6.63 -24.22
N THR A 391 -8.84 7.19 -23.21
CA THR A 391 -7.92 6.48 -22.30
C THR A 391 -8.49 6.47 -20.88
N LEU A 392 -8.75 5.28 -20.35
CA LEU A 392 -9.15 5.06 -18.96
C LEU A 392 -8.04 4.24 -18.30
N LYS A 393 -7.35 4.82 -17.32
CA LYS A 393 -6.16 4.20 -16.73
C LYS A 393 -6.15 4.29 -15.21
N ASN A 394 -5.73 3.23 -14.55
CA ASN A 394 -5.61 3.14 -13.10
C ASN A 394 -6.82 3.75 -12.35
N SER A 395 -8.04 3.45 -12.81
CA SER A 395 -9.26 4.13 -12.35
C SER A 395 -10.31 3.16 -11.81
N ILE A 396 -11.22 3.64 -10.97
CA ILE A 396 -12.35 2.88 -10.43
C ILE A 396 -13.65 3.52 -10.92
N PHE A 397 -14.55 2.72 -11.48
CA PHE A 397 -15.88 3.14 -11.93
C PHE A 397 -16.94 2.35 -11.16
N THR A 398 -17.83 3.03 -10.44
CA THR A 398 -18.81 2.39 -9.54
C THR A 398 -20.22 2.92 -9.73
N ASN A 399 -21.18 2.03 -10.02
CA ASN A 399 -22.61 2.35 -10.19
C ASN A 399 -22.90 3.32 -11.34
N LEU A 400 -22.41 3.01 -12.54
CA LEU A 400 -22.57 3.88 -13.71
C LEU A 400 -23.57 3.30 -14.73
N CYS A 401 -24.25 4.21 -15.41
CA CYS A 401 -24.91 4.02 -16.69
C CYS A 401 -26.06 3.00 -16.67
N ALA A 402 -26.80 2.92 -15.56
CA ALA A 402 -28.02 2.11 -15.45
C ALA A 402 -29.12 2.56 -16.44
N GLY A 403 -29.10 3.82 -16.89
CA GLY A 403 -30.06 4.37 -17.85
C GLY A 403 -29.69 4.19 -19.34
N TYR A 404 -28.43 3.89 -19.69
CA TYR A 404 -27.98 3.83 -21.08
C TYR A 404 -26.67 3.03 -21.26
N GLY A 405 -25.81 3.40 -22.21
CA GLY A 405 -24.50 2.77 -22.41
C GLY A 405 -23.36 3.52 -21.72
N PHE A 406 -22.26 2.83 -21.41
CA PHE A 406 -21.07 3.44 -20.81
C PHE A 406 -20.33 4.31 -21.84
N ILE A 407 -19.82 3.70 -22.92
CA ILE A 407 -19.34 4.39 -24.12
C ILE A 407 -20.36 4.20 -25.24
N HIS A 408 -20.92 5.29 -25.77
CA HIS A 408 -22.01 5.25 -26.73
C HIS A 408 -21.85 6.26 -27.88
N ILE A 409 -21.38 5.75 -29.01
CA ILE A 409 -21.16 6.52 -30.23
C ILE A 409 -22.34 6.32 -31.18
N ASP A 410 -23.34 7.21 -31.09
CA ASP A 410 -24.53 7.21 -31.94
C ASP A 410 -24.88 8.62 -32.43
N ALA A 411 -24.01 9.16 -33.28
CA ALA A 411 -24.30 10.39 -34.00
C ALA A 411 -24.94 10.06 -35.36
N LYS A 412 -26.06 10.74 -35.65
CA LYS A 412 -26.86 10.55 -36.87
C LYS A 412 -25.98 10.63 -38.12
N ASN A 413 -26.31 9.82 -39.12
CA ASN A 413 -25.58 9.72 -40.40
C ASN A 413 -24.09 9.35 -40.25
N GLY A 414 -23.69 8.80 -39.10
CA GLY A 414 -22.32 8.40 -38.88
C GLY A 414 -21.37 9.58 -38.67
N ALA A 415 -21.85 10.68 -38.10
CA ALA A 415 -21.07 11.89 -37.84
C ALA A 415 -20.21 11.79 -36.56
N GLY A 416 -20.17 10.64 -35.89
CA GLY A 416 -19.47 10.42 -34.63
C GLY A 416 -18.37 9.39 -34.82
N HIS A 417 -17.16 9.74 -34.40
CA HIS A 417 -15.95 8.96 -34.54
C HIS A 417 -15.22 8.89 -33.20
N LEU A 418 -14.93 7.67 -32.75
CA LEU A 418 -14.01 7.41 -31.65
C LEU A 418 -13.02 6.38 -32.19
N ASP A 419 -11.79 6.78 -32.44
CA ASP A 419 -10.86 5.93 -33.18
C ASP A 419 -10.24 4.87 -32.28
N ASN A 420 -9.84 5.22 -31.05
CA ASN A 420 -9.16 4.30 -30.14
C ASN A 420 -9.80 4.29 -28.75
N VAL A 421 -9.91 3.11 -28.15
CA VAL A 421 -10.28 2.92 -26.73
C VAL A 421 -9.16 2.15 -26.03
N GLU A 422 -8.55 2.76 -25.02
CA GLU A 422 -7.58 2.12 -24.13
C GLU A 422 -8.13 2.08 -22.70
N ILE A 423 -8.21 0.89 -22.14
CA ILE A 423 -8.60 0.63 -20.75
C ILE A 423 -7.47 -0.18 -20.11
N ASP A 424 -6.85 0.32 -19.04
CA ASP A 424 -5.70 -0.32 -18.39
C ASP A 424 -5.68 -0.11 -16.87
N GLY A 425 -5.63 -1.18 -16.09
CA GLY A 425 -5.62 -1.05 -14.63
C GLY A 425 -6.94 -0.50 -14.10
N CYS A 426 -8.08 -0.91 -14.66
CA CYS A 426 -9.38 -0.36 -14.26
C CYS A 426 -10.27 -1.37 -13.54
N THR A 427 -11.03 -0.87 -12.57
CA THR A 427 -12.13 -1.60 -11.91
C THR A 427 -13.45 -1.04 -12.37
N PHE A 428 -14.31 -1.91 -12.90
CA PHE A 428 -15.67 -1.58 -13.28
C PHE A 428 -16.64 -2.36 -12.40
N ASN A 429 -17.25 -1.67 -11.44
CA ASN A 429 -18.23 -2.23 -10.52
C ASN A 429 -19.63 -1.71 -10.86
N SER A 430 -20.53 -2.62 -11.23
CA SER A 430 -21.94 -2.31 -11.47
C SER A 430 -22.14 -1.28 -12.58
N ILE A 431 -21.55 -1.53 -13.76
CA ILE A 431 -21.68 -0.69 -14.95
C ILE A 431 -22.77 -1.23 -15.86
N CYS A 432 -23.72 -0.38 -16.27
CA CYS A 432 -24.81 -0.74 -17.18
C CYS A 432 -25.66 -1.94 -16.69
N VAL A 433 -25.89 -2.08 -15.38
CA VAL A 433 -26.65 -3.20 -14.79
C VAL A 433 -28.04 -3.34 -15.43
N THR A 434 -28.78 -2.24 -15.53
CA THR A 434 -30.07 -2.16 -16.26
C THR A 434 -29.96 -1.41 -17.59
N GLY A 435 -28.72 -1.10 -17.98
CA GLY A 435 -28.40 -0.20 -19.09
C GLY A 435 -28.50 -0.89 -20.46
N LYS A 436 -27.74 -0.34 -21.41
CA LYS A 436 -27.71 -0.80 -22.80
C LYS A 436 -26.46 -1.58 -23.15
N VAL A 437 -25.27 -1.09 -22.86
CA VAL A 437 -24.05 -1.61 -23.51
C VAL A 437 -22.82 -1.01 -22.86
N PHE A 438 -21.74 -1.78 -22.75
CA PHE A 438 -20.47 -1.24 -22.27
C PHE A 438 -19.79 -0.37 -23.34
N ILE A 439 -19.62 -0.87 -24.56
CA ILE A 439 -19.15 -0.09 -25.73
C ILE A 439 -20.09 -0.25 -26.92
N TYR A 440 -20.61 0.87 -27.43
CA TYR A 440 -21.42 0.90 -28.65
C TYR A 440 -20.89 1.89 -29.69
N SER A 441 -20.85 1.42 -30.94
CA SER A 441 -20.58 2.26 -32.11
C SER A 441 -21.59 1.95 -33.21
N ASN A 442 -22.43 2.91 -33.54
CA ASN A 442 -23.47 2.70 -34.56
C ASN A 442 -22.86 2.77 -35.98
N LYS A 443 -22.70 1.61 -36.62
CA LYS A 443 -22.33 1.49 -38.04
C LYS A 443 -21.04 2.23 -38.43
N LYS A 444 -20.07 2.24 -37.52
CA LYS A 444 -18.76 2.86 -37.71
C LYS A 444 -17.66 1.99 -37.13
N ASP A 445 -16.60 1.82 -37.92
CA ASP A 445 -15.39 1.16 -37.46
C ASP A 445 -14.65 2.04 -36.45
N MET A 446 -13.92 1.39 -35.56
CA MET A 446 -12.88 1.99 -34.74
C MET A 446 -11.52 1.57 -35.33
N GLN A 447 -10.43 2.20 -34.92
CA GLN A 447 -9.09 1.71 -35.18
C GLN A 447 -8.77 0.58 -34.19
N ASP A 448 -8.70 0.88 -32.89
CA ASP A 448 -8.30 -0.10 -31.89
C ASP A 448 -9.19 -0.07 -30.63
N ILE A 449 -9.47 -1.26 -30.08
CA ILE A 449 -9.98 -1.43 -28.72
C ILE A 449 -8.99 -2.30 -27.95
N THR A 450 -8.41 -1.76 -26.88
CA THR A 450 -7.52 -2.48 -25.97
C THR A 450 -8.06 -2.40 -24.56
N ILE A 451 -8.32 -3.56 -23.95
CA ILE A 451 -8.73 -3.70 -22.55
C ILE A 451 -7.72 -4.59 -21.86
N LYS A 452 -6.94 -4.04 -20.92
CA LYS A 452 -5.89 -4.76 -20.20
C LYS A 452 -5.98 -4.58 -18.69
N ASN A 453 -5.47 -5.57 -17.95
CA ASN A 453 -5.23 -5.48 -16.50
C ASN A 453 -6.46 -4.91 -15.76
N SER A 454 -7.66 -5.42 -16.04
CA SER A 454 -8.90 -4.79 -15.58
C SER A 454 -9.88 -5.81 -15.00
N THR A 455 -10.56 -5.41 -13.92
CA THR A 455 -11.57 -6.21 -13.23
C THR A 455 -12.97 -5.67 -13.55
N PHE A 456 -13.86 -6.54 -14.01
CA PHE A 456 -15.27 -6.24 -14.27
C PHE A 456 -16.12 -7.03 -13.29
N TYR A 457 -17.02 -6.37 -12.58
CA TYR A 457 -17.95 -7.02 -11.66
C TYR A 457 -19.35 -6.42 -11.80
N ASN A 458 -20.35 -7.27 -11.91
CA ASN A 458 -21.75 -6.91 -12.09
C ASN A 458 -22.00 -6.00 -13.30
N CYS A 459 -21.26 -6.22 -14.39
CA CYS A 459 -21.32 -5.37 -15.57
C CYS A 459 -22.30 -5.91 -16.63
N ASN A 460 -22.97 -4.96 -17.28
CA ASN A 460 -23.73 -5.10 -18.52
C ASN A 460 -24.87 -6.13 -18.47
N GLY A 461 -26.07 -5.70 -18.06
CA GLY A 461 -27.26 -6.55 -17.98
C GLY A 461 -28.31 -6.26 -19.05
N ASN A 462 -29.57 -6.48 -18.69
CA ASN A 462 -30.77 -6.23 -19.51
C ASN A 462 -30.78 -6.98 -20.86
N GLY A 463 -30.12 -8.15 -20.90
CA GLY A 463 -30.02 -8.98 -22.10
C GLY A 463 -29.36 -8.24 -23.28
N GLN A 464 -28.28 -7.51 -23.02
CA GLN A 464 -27.57 -6.71 -24.03
C GLN A 464 -26.14 -7.19 -24.30
N TYR A 465 -25.61 -6.78 -25.46
CA TYR A 465 -24.21 -7.02 -25.84
C TYR A 465 -23.24 -6.25 -24.95
N PHE A 466 -22.07 -6.82 -24.68
CA PHE A 466 -20.96 -6.14 -24.00
C PHE A 466 -20.30 -5.11 -24.91
N VAL A 467 -19.96 -5.51 -26.13
CA VAL A 467 -19.48 -4.62 -27.19
C VAL A 467 -20.35 -4.81 -28.43
N ASP A 468 -20.85 -3.71 -28.99
CA ASP A 468 -21.82 -3.74 -30.08
C ASP A 468 -21.55 -2.68 -31.17
N PHE A 469 -21.30 -3.16 -32.38
CA PHE A 469 -21.09 -2.36 -33.59
C PHE A 469 -22.30 -2.30 -34.52
N GLY A 470 -23.48 -2.67 -34.01
CA GLY A 470 -24.72 -2.69 -34.76
C GLY A 470 -24.98 -4.00 -35.51
N LYS A 471 -26.13 -4.06 -36.18
CA LYS A 471 -26.68 -5.27 -36.79
C LYS A 471 -25.70 -5.92 -37.79
N ASP A 472 -25.74 -7.25 -37.86
CA ASP A 472 -25.00 -8.10 -38.81
C ASP A 472 -23.46 -8.07 -38.67
N ALA A 473 -22.91 -7.50 -37.59
CA ALA A 473 -21.46 -7.49 -37.31
C ALA A 473 -20.60 -7.00 -38.50
N LYS A 474 -21.11 -6.01 -39.25
CA LYS A 474 -20.41 -5.46 -40.43
C LYS A 474 -19.31 -4.47 -40.08
N PHE A 475 -19.35 -3.93 -38.88
CA PHE A 475 -18.41 -2.93 -38.36
C PHE A 475 -17.69 -3.48 -37.14
N GLY A 476 -16.52 -2.96 -36.86
CA GLY A 476 -15.69 -3.34 -35.71
C GLY A 476 -14.39 -2.54 -35.68
N PRO A 477 -13.55 -2.72 -34.67
CA PRO A 477 -12.20 -2.15 -34.69
C PRO A 477 -11.31 -2.90 -35.70
N ASN A 478 -10.20 -2.31 -36.13
CA ASN A 478 -9.14 -3.04 -36.85
C ASN A 478 -8.42 -4.03 -35.92
N THR A 479 -8.13 -3.62 -34.68
CA THR A 479 -7.59 -4.50 -33.62
C THR A 479 -8.50 -4.51 -32.40
N PHE A 480 -8.76 -5.70 -31.87
CA PHE A 480 -9.49 -5.85 -30.60
C PHE A 480 -8.71 -6.78 -29.67
N THR A 481 -8.20 -6.24 -28.57
CA THR A 481 -7.39 -6.97 -27.58
C THR A 481 -8.05 -6.93 -26.21
N ILE A 482 -8.11 -8.10 -25.57
CA ILE A 482 -8.47 -8.25 -24.14
C ILE A 482 -7.35 -9.06 -23.48
N GLU A 483 -6.67 -8.48 -22.50
CA GLU A 483 -5.49 -9.09 -21.88
C GLU A 483 -5.50 -8.95 -20.35
N SER A 484 -5.17 -10.03 -19.62
CA SER A 484 -5.02 -9.93 -18.16
C SER A 484 -6.27 -9.36 -17.47
N CYS A 485 -7.47 -9.73 -17.91
CA CYS A 485 -8.73 -9.25 -17.32
C CYS A 485 -9.41 -10.31 -16.44
N ILE A 486 -10.16 -9.88 -15.43
CA ILE A 486 -11.09 -10.74 -14.70
C ILE A 486 -12.53 -10.26 -14.93
N PHE A 487 -13.39 -11.19 -15.35
CA PHE A 487 -14.83 -10.99 -15.48
C PHE A 487 -15.56 -11.72 -14.33
N GLY A 488 -15.82 -10.97 -13.27
CA GLY A 488 -16.69 -11.31 -12.15
C GLY A 488 -18.17 -11.11 -12.52
N LYS A 489 -19.07 -11.89 -11.91
CA LYS A 489 -20.54 -11.78 -11.88
C LYS A 489 -21.16 -10.91 -12.97
N SER A 490 -21.93 -11.46 -13.91
CA SER A 490 -22.70 -10.58 -14.81
C SER A 490 -24.02 -10.14 -14.19
N ALA A 491 -24.53 -8.97 -14.62
CA ALA A 491 -25.85 -8.50 -14.21
C ALA A 491 -27.00 -9.35 -14.78
N ASP A 492 -26.79 -9.99 -15.94
CA ASP A 492 -27.69 -11.01 -16.48
C ASP A 492 -27.37 -12.38 -15.88
N GLU A 493 -28.38 -13.18 -15.55
CA GLU A 493 -28.22 -14.60 -15.13
C GLU A 493 -28.12 -15.58 -16.32
N LYS A 494 -28.39 -15.10 -17.54
CA LYS A 494 -28.24 -15.82 -18.81
C LYS A 494 -28.31 -14.83 -19.98
N THR A 495 -27.56 -15.08 -21.04
CA THR A 495 -27.62 -14.23 -22.25
C THR A 495 -27.02 -14.91 -23.47
N ASP A 496 -27.56 -14.61 -24.65
CA ASP A 496 -26.98 -14.94 -25.96
C ASP A 496 -26.30 -13.71 -26.60
N LYS A 497 -26.35 -12.56 -25.95
CA LYS A 497 -25.78 -11.30 -26.43
C LYS A 497 -24.44 -11.03 -25.76
N ASN A 498 -23.40 -11.43 -26.47
CA ASN A 498 -22.01 -11.33 -26.02
C ASN A 498 -21.30 -10.14 -26.67
N ILE A 499 -20.51 -10.38 -27.72
CA ILE A 499 -19.87 -9.34 -28.51
C ILE A 499 -20.42 -9.42 -29.94
N ARG A 500 -20.78 -8.26 -30.50
CA ARG A 500 -21.18 -8.11 -31.90
C ARG A 500 -20.23 -7.13 -32.59
N SER A 501 -19.22 -7.69 -33.24
CA SER A 501 -18.15 -6.95 -33.93
C SER A 501 -17.68 -7.75 -35.16
N LYS A 502 -17.31 -7.06 -36.24
CA LYS A 502 -16.67 -7.63 -37.43
C LYS A 502 -15.36 -8.34 -37.07
N THR A 503 -14.56 -7.68 -36.23
CA THR A 503 -13.27 -8.19 -35.77
C THR A 503 -13.47 -8.87 -34.41
N PRO A 504 -13.17 -10.17 -34.27
CA PRO A 504 -13.22 -10.85 -32.99
C PRO A 504 -12.11 -10.34 -32.06
N ALA A 505 -12.36 -10.35 -30.75
CA ALA A 505 -11.34 -10.06 -29.76
C ALA A 505 -10.25 -11.15 -29.76
N THR A 506 -8.98 -10.72 -29.74
CA THR A 506 -7.84 -11.55 -29.35
C THR A 506 -7.73 -11.49 -27.85
N VAL A 507 -7.81 -12.65 -27.19
CA VAL A 507 -7.85 -12.75 -25.73
C VAL A 507 -6.63 -13.48 -25.21
N ALA A 508 -5.98 -12.92 -24.19
CA ALA A 508 -4.85 -13.52 -23.48
C ALA A 508 -5.00 -13.35 -21.97
N ASN A 509 -4.52 -14.33 -21.19
CA ASN A 509 -4.43 -14.27 -19.72
C ASN A 509 -5.71 -13.74 -19.02
N SER A 510 -6.90 -14.01 -19.55
CA SER A 510 -8.14 -13.42 -19.06
C SER A 510 -9.09 -14.50 -18.56
N PHE A 511 -9.75 -14.22 -17.44
CA PHE A 511 -10.50 -15.22 -16.68
C PHE A 511 -11.94 -14.76 -16.44
N ARG A 512 -12.86 -15.72 -16.28
CA ARG A 512 -14.22 -15.45 -15.81
C ARG A 512 -14.61 -16.38 -14.68
N THR A 513 -15.35 -15.82 -13.74
CA THR A 513 -15.97 -16.53 -12.61
C THR A 513 -17.19 -17.33 -13.05
N THR A 514 -17.61 -18.30 -12.23
CA THR A 514 -18.75 -19.19 -12.55
C THR A 514 -20.10 -18.45 -12.64
N ASP A 515 -20.19 -17.25 -12.06
CA ASP A 515 -21.37 -16.37 -12.08
C ASP A 515 -21.31 -15.27 -13.15
N PHE A 516 -20.35 -15.35 -14.08
CA PHE A 516 -20.31 -14.51 -15.28
C PHE A 516 -20.88 -15.23 -16.51
N PHE A 517 -22.06 -14.81 -16.96
CA PHE A 517 -22.85 -15.52 -17.96
C PHE A 517 -22.62 -15.09 -19.41
N LYS A 518 -21.84 -14.03 -19.67
CA LYS A 518 -21.45 -13.66 -21.05
C LYS A 518 -20.31 -14.55 -21.54
N VAL A 519 -20.34 -14.84 -22.84
CA VAL A 519 -19.33 -15.66 -23.54
C VAL A 519 -18.42 -14.78 -24.38
N ILE A 520 -17.23 -14.51 -23.85
CA ILE A 520 -16.15 -13.84 -24.59
C ILE A 520 -15.17 -14.94 -25.02
N LYS A 521 -15.08 -15.16 -26.34
CA LYS A 521 -14.24 -16.24 -26.89
C LYS A 521 -12.77 -16.05 -26.49
N GLY A 522 -12.16 -17.06 -25.87
CA GLY A 522 -10.76 -17.05 -25.44
C GLY A 522 -10.56 -16.70 -23.97
N VAL A 523 -11.59 -16.24 -23.26
CA VAL A 523 -11.56 -16.12 -21.79
C VAL A 523 -11.60 -17.50 -21.15
N ILE A 524 -10.77 -17.71 -20.13
CA ILE A 524 -10.58 -18.97 -19.39
C ILE A 524 -11.61 -19.05 -18.25
N ASP A 525 -12.27 -20.19 -18.11
CA ASP A 525 -13.18 -20.48 -16.99
C ASP A 525 -12.38 -20.74 -15.71
N THR A 526 -12.71 -20.04 -14.62
CA THR A 526 -12.28 -20.45 -13.28
C THR A 526 -13.31 -21.42 -12.67
N GLU A 527 -12.91 -22.11 -11.61
CA GLU A 527 -13.82 -22.93 -10.79
C GLU A 527 -14.54 -22.14 -9.69
N PHE A 528 -14.24 -20.84 -9.56
CA PHE A 528 -14.69 -20.00 -8.46
C PHE A 528 -15.80 -19.04 -8.91
N SER A 529 -16.84 -18.90 -8.08
CA SER A 529 -17.75 -17.74 -8.15
C SER A 529 -17.02 -16.46 -7.71
N SER A 530 -17.62 -15.32 -8.00
CA SER A 530 -17.06 -14.02 -7.59
C SER A 530 -16.89 -13.91 -6.07
N GLU A 531 -17.83 -14.42 -5.27
CA GLU A 531 -17.74 -14.44 -3.80
C GLU A 531 -16.63 -15.38 -3.28
N GLN A 532 -16.28 -16.42 -4.03
CA GLN A 532 -15.17 -17.32 -3.71
C GLN A 532 -13.83 -16.75 -4.14
N LEU A 533 -13.77 -16.01 -5.25
CA LEU A 533 -12.54 -15.43 -5.79
C LEU A 533 -12.14 -14.15 -5.06
N PHE A 534 -13.09 -13.26 -4.78
CA PHE A 534 -12.84 -11.94 -4.18
C PHE A 534 -13.18 -11.89 -2.69
N THR A 535 -12.51 -11.02 -1.93
CA THR A 535 -12.73 -10.78 -0.48
C THR A 535 -14.17 -10.37 -0.17
N ASP A 536 -14.63 -9.24 -0.72
CA ASP A 536 -15.99 -8.72 -0.52
C ASP A 536 -16.48 -7.93 -1.75
N PRO A 537 -16.75 -8.64 -2.87
CA PRO A 537 -17.05 -8.00 -4.15
C PRO A 537 -18.39 -7.24 -4.13
N ALA A 538 -19.31 -7.56 -3.22
CA ALA A 538 -20.57 -6.85 -3.09
C ALA A 538 -20.39 -5.40 -2.59
N ASN A 539 -19.35 -5.16 -1.78
CA ASN A 539 -18.99 -3.84 -1.26
C ASN A 539 -17.82 -3.18 -2.03
N GLY A 540 -17.39 -3.78 -3.14
CA GLY A 540 -16.35 -3.22 -4.01
C GLY A 540 -14.92 -3.58 -3.60
N ASP A 541 -14.73 -4.50 -2.65
CA ASP A 541 -13.42 -5.08 -2.36
C ASP A 541 -13.20 -6.31 -3.25
N PHE A 542 -12.46 -6.09 -4.34
CA PHE A 542 -12.11 -7.13 -5.29
C PHE A 542 -10.75 -7.75 -5.02
N THR A 543 -10.18 -7.58 -3.81
CA THR A 543 -8.94 -8.25 -3.42
C THR A 543 -9.08 -9.74 -3.69
N ILE A 544 -8.17 -10.27 -4.51
CA ILE A 544 -8.17 -11.69 -4.90
C ILE A 544 -7.83 -12.50 -3.65
N LYS A 545 -8.61 -13.54 -3.31
CA LYS A 545 -8.30 -14.40 -2.16
C LYS A 545 -7.11 -15.29 -2.48
N ALA A 546 -6.19 -15.41 -1.52
CA ALA A 546 -5.05 -16.31 -1.61
C ALA A 546 -5.47 -17.73 -2.01
N GLY A 547 -4.83 -18.28 -3.04
CA GLY A 547 -5.08 -19.64 -3.53
C GLY A 547 -6.19 -19.80 -4.57
N THR A 548 -6.89 -18.72 -4.96
CA THR A 548 -7.96 -18.80 -5.97
C THR A 548 -7.46 -18.57 -7.40
N LEU A 549 -6.75 -17.47 -7.65
CA LEU A 549 -6.12 -17.20 -8.94
C LEU A 549 -4.64 -16.87 -8.70
N LYS A 550 -3.73 -17.57 -9.41
CA LYS A 550 -2.27 -17.37 -9.25
C LYS A 550 -1.71 -16.45 -10.32
N GLU A 551 -2.38 -16.38 -11.46
CA GLU A 551 -2.04 -15.54 -12.58
C GLU A 551 -2.30 -14.07 -12.24
N LYS A 552 -1.38 -13.20 -12.65
CA LYS A 552 -1.56 -11.75 -12.54
C LYS A 552 -2.55 -11.29 -13.61
N ALA A 553 -3.83 -11.33 -13.27
CA ALA A 553 -4.93 -10.87 -14.10
C ALA A 553 -5.95 -10.08 -13.26
N GLY A 554 -6.70 -9.21 -13.92
CA GLY A 554 -7.54 -8.22 -13.27
C GLY A 554 -6.78 -6.93 -13.02
N ASP A 555 -7.43 -6.03 -12.29
CA ASP A 555 -6.80 -4.79 -11.85
C ASP A 555 -5.67 -5.07 -10.83
N PRO A 556 -4.43 -4.61 -11.08
CA PRO A 556 -3.31 -4.82 -10.19
C PRO A 556 -3.53 -4.30 -8.76
N ARG A 557 -4.43 -3.34 -8.54
CA ARG A 557 -4.74 -2.84 -7.20
C ARG A 557 -5.32 -3.92 -6.27
N TRP A 558 -5.85 -5.00 -6.83
CA TRP A 558 -6.50 -6.08 -6.08
C TRP A 558 -5.65 -7.34 -5.95
N TYR A 559 -4.40 -7.30 -6.40
CA TYR A 559 -3.50 -8.43 -6.21
C TYR A 559 -3.20 -8.61 -4.73
N VAL A 560 -3.09 -9.87 -4.30
CA VAL A 560 -2.63 -10.17 -2.94
C VAL A 560 -1.22 -9.63 -2.78
N VAL A 561 -0.96 -8.93 -1.68
CA VAL A 561 0.42 -8.64 -1.26
C VAL A 561 1.02 -9.99 -0.86
N GLU A 562 1.92 -10.54 -1.67
CA GLU A 562 2.69 -11.73 -1.29
C GLU A 562 3.53 -11.37 -0.06
N ASP A 563 3.32 -12.07 1.07
CA ASP A 563 4.06 -11.92 2.33
C ASP A 563 5.58 -12.14 2.17
#